data_AF-A0A5C5E3P2-F1
#
_entry.id   AF-A0A5C5E3P2-F1
#
_cell.length_a   1.000
_cell.length_b   1.000
_cell.length_c   1.000
_cell.angle_alpha   90.00
_cell.angle_beta   90.00
_cell.angle_gamma   90.00
#
_symmetry.space_group_name_H-M   'P 1'
#
loop_
_entity.id
_entity.type
_entity.pdbx_description
1 polymer ?
#
loop_
_entity_poly.entity_id
_entity_poly.type
_entity_poly.pdbx_seq_one_letter_code
_entity_poly.pdbx_strand_id
1 'polypeptide(L)'
;MAIINRSDLIKSYEKIIVLTEVEKFKSVSVITLKSESIDDIFNFANDSNTKCVYYCYSYYNIDDYLIPLDTYDEFSSNINLEIKKHNRYIKNIDFSKPYQLTLFTLNNGIIIEITLSDTWIDGMEIMDKDSKKSDIEDKFFEEFNIKKKEKRENAETDKEELKKIILNDPEFSYMKNQYLRNEYLNKLLLTNGMSKYKYLFDGGYDRGLSMPIKFYMDRIWEEYRESKRK
;
A
#
# COMPACT_ATOMS: atom_id res chain seq x y z
N MET A 1 12.55 8.63 -24.16
CA MET A 1 13.57 8.38 -25.22
C MET A 1 13.71 6.88 -25.32
N ALA A 2 13.75 6.28 -26.51
CA ALA A 2 13.80 4.82 -26.62
C ALA A 2 15.07 4.28 -25.93
N ILE A 3 14.87 3.44 -24.91
CA ILE A 3 15.97 2.79 -24.19
C ILE A 3 16.54 1.66 -25.05
N ILE A 4 17.84 1.69 -25.30
CA ILE A 4 18.56 0.62 -26.00
C ILE A 4 18.39 -0.70 -25.22
N ASN A 5 18.05 -1.79 -25.92
CA ASN A 5 17.93 -3.10 -25.28
C ASN A 5 19.31 -3.69 -24.97
N ARG A 6 19.32 -4.70 -24.09
CA ARG A 6 20.54 -5.37 -23.60
C ARG A 6 21.43 -5.90 -24.72
N SER A 7 20.84 -6.58 -25.71
CA SER A 7 21.58 -7.20 -26.80
C SER A 7 22.29 -6.15 -27.66
N ASP A 8 21.60 -5.06 -27.96
CA ASP A 8 22.14 -3.96 -28.77
C ASP A 8 23.21 -3.18 -28.00
N LEU A 9 23.01 -2.94 -26.70
CA LEU A 9 24.02 -2.33 -25.84
C LEU A 9 25.32 -3.16 -25.84
N ILE A 10 25.22 -4.46 -25.57
CA ILE A 10 26.39 -5.35 -25.54
C ILE A 10 27.08 -5.36 -26.90
N LYS A 11 26.34 -5.61 -27.98
CA LYS A 11 26.88 -5.70 -29.35
C LYS A 11 27.60 -4.41 -29.77
N SER A 12 27.14 -3.25 -29.30
CA SER A 12 27.69 -1.95 -29.70
C SER A 12 29.00 -1.62 -28.98
N TYR A 13 29.19 -2.09 -27.73
CA TYR A 13 30.31 -1.65 -26.88
C TYR A 13 31.21 -2.77 -26.34
N GLU A 14 30.89 -4.05 -26.54
CA GLU A 14 31.67 -5.19 -26.02
C GLU A 14 33.14 -5.20 -26.48
N LYS A 15 33.44 -4.58 -27.61
CA LYS A 15 34.80 -4.47 -28.16
C LYS A 15 35.59 -3.28 -27.61
N ILE A 16 34.90 -2.33 -26.99
CA ILE A 16 35.44 -1.05 -26.54
C ILE A 16 35.68 -1.10 -25.03
N ILE A 17 34.73 -1.65 -24.28
CA ILE A 17 34.78 -1.66 -22.82
C ILE A 17 34.12 -2.92 -22.26
N VAL A 18 34.56 -3.35 -21.07
CA VAL A 18 33.87 -4.41 -20.34
C VAL A 18 32.53 -3.88 -19.84
N LEU A 19 31.45 -4.54 -20.22
CA LEU A 19 30.12 -4.25 -19.73
C LEU A 19 29.72 -5.28 -18.67
N THR A 20 29.32 -4.79 -17.49
CA THR A 20 28.87 -5.66 -16.39
C THR A 20 27.45 -5.29 -15.97
N GLU A 21 26.53 -6.24 -16.11
CA GLU A 21 25.16 -6.08 -15.63
C GLU A 21 25.12 -6.19 -14.11
N VAL A 22 24.36 -5.31 -13.47
CA VAL A 22 24.21 -5.28 -12.01
C VAL A 22 22.74 -5.43 -11.67
N GLU A 23 22.41 -6.40 -10.82
CA GLU A 23 21.02 -6.61 -10.38
C GLU A 23 20.54 -5.50 -9.45
N LYS A 24 21.39 -5.13 -8.48
CA LYS A 24 21.12 -4.08 -7.50
C LYS A 24 22.42 -3.42 -7.10
N PHE A 25 22.44 -2.09 -7.06
CA PHE A 25 23.51 -1.35 -6.42
C PHE A 25 22.93 -0.32 -5.46
N LYS A 26 23.58 -0.14 -4.31
CA LYS A 26 23.24 0.89 -3.32
C LYS A 26 24.46 1.77 -3.16
N SER A 27 24.30 3.05 -3.40
CA SER A 27 25.38 4.01 -3.49
C SER A 27 25.25 5.09 -2.41
N VAL A 28 26.39 5.56 -1.92
CA VAL A 28 26.48 6.63 -0.90
C VAL A 28 27.21 7.86 -1.47
N SER A 29 27.90 7.72 -2.60
CA SER A 29 28.65 8.79 -3.26
C SER A 29 28.49 8.68 -4.77
N VAL A 30 27.52 9.42 -5.32
CA VAL A 30 27.15 9.41 -6.73
C VAL A 30 27.23 10.82 -7.31
N ILE A 31 27.79 10.93 -8.52
CA ILE A 31 27.68 12.08 -9.39
C ILE A 31 26.88 11.64 -10.62
N THR A 32 25.66 12.15 -10.74
CA THR A 32 24.82 11.91 -11.92
C THR A 32 25.10 12.98 -12.95
N LEU A 33 25.61 12.57 -14.11
CA LEU A 33 25.84 13.44 -15.26
C LEU A 33 24.51 13.60 -16.02
N LYS A 34 24.18 14.84 -16.36
CA LYS A 34 23.05 15.12 -17.25
C LYS A 34 23.49 14.84 -18.68
N SER A 35 22.97 13.76 -19.26
CA SER A 35 23.28 13.34 -20.62
C SER A 35 22.02 12.80 -21.30
N GLU A 36 21.94 13.01 -22.61
CA GLU A 36 20.90 12.46 -23.48
C GLU A 36 21.44 11.32 -24.36
N SER A 37 22.74 10.98 -24.26
CA SER A 37 23.34 9.88 -25.03
C SER A 37 24.13 8.94 -24.13
N ILE A 38 23.99 7.64 -24.38
CA ILE A 38 24.88 6.64 -23.76
C ILE A 38 26.34 6.87 -24.12
N ASP A 39 26.63 7.50 -25.26
CA ASP A 39 28.01 7.75 -25.70
C ASP A 39 28.83 8.53 -24.67
N ASP A 40 28.18 9.42 -23.90
CA ASP A 40 28.86 10.28 -22.94
C ASP A 40 29.53 9.49 -21.81
N ILE A 41 28.90 8.39 -21.34
CA ILE A 41 29.52 7.56 -20.30
C ILE A 41 30.69 6.74 -20.85
N PHE A 42 30.61 6.32 -22.12
CA PHE A 42 31.67 5.57 -22.77
C PHE A 42 32.87 6.46 -23.10
N ASN A 43 32.62 7.68 -23.56
CA ASN A 43 33.64 8.70 -23.75
C ASN A 43 34.32 9.03 -22.41
N PHE A 44 33.53 9.26 -21.36
CA PHE A 44 34.06 9.47 -20.02
C PHE A 44 34.91 8.28 -19.53
N ALA A 45 34.42 7.05 -19.72
CA ALA A 45 35.14 5.85 -19.33
C ALA A 45 36.47 5.72 -20.07
N ASN A 46 36.50 6.02 -21.37
CA ASN A 46 37.71 6.02 -22.18
C ASN A 46 38.71 7.09 -21.72
N ASP A 47 38.26 8.34 -21.51
CA ASP A 47 39.10 9.46 -21.09
C ASP A 47 39.66 9.28 -19.67
N SER A 48 38.91 8.61 -18.80
CA SER A 48 39.33 8.27 -17.44
C SER A 48 40.12 6.96 -17.33
N ASN A 49 40.40 6.29 -18.46
CA ASN A 49 41.04 4.97 -18.52
C ASN A 49 40.32 3.91 -17.67
N THR A 50 39.00 4.03 -17.57
CA THR A 50 38.12 3.07 -16.93
C THR A 50 37.93 1.87 -17.86
N LYS A 51 38.14 0.67 -17.34
CA LYS A 51 38.02 -0.59 -18.11
C LYS A 51 36.62 -1.20 -18.12
N CYS A 52 35.75 -0.78 -17.20
CA CYS A 52 34.45 -1.38 -16.97
C CYS A 52 33.37 -0.32 -16.79
N VAL A 53 32.26 -0.49 -17.51
CA VAL A 53 31.01 0.23 -17.28
C VAL A 53 29.98 -0.78 -16.78
N TYR A 54 29.36 -0.43 -15.67
CA TYR A 54 28.26 -1.17 -15.09
C TYR A 54 26.94 -0.64 -15.62
N TYR A 55 25.94 -1.52 -15.73
CA TYR A 55 24.62 -1.11 -16.19
C TYR A 55 23.51 -1.87 -15.48
N CYS A 56 22.35 -1.23 -15.35
CA CYS A 56 21.14 -1.86 -14.87
C CYS A 56 19.91 -1.26 -15.54
N TYR A 57 18.91 -2.11 -15.80
CA TYR A 57 17.61 -1.70 -16.29
C TYR A 57 16.60 -1.66 -15.14
N SER A 58 15.73 -0.64 -15.13
CA SER A 58 14.57 -0.59 -14.23
C SER A 58 13.28 -0.81 -15.02
N TYR A 59 12.37 -1.56 -14.42
CA TYR A 59 11.10 -2.00 -15.00
C TYR A 59 9.97 -1.61 -14.07
N TYR A 60 8.80 -1.31 -14.65
CA TYR A 60 7.59 -1.16 -13.84
C TYR A 60 7.18 -2.52 -13.30
N ASN A 61 6.66 -2.55 -12.08
CA ASN A 61 6.08 -3.76 -11.51
C ASN A 61 4.58 -3.80 -11.83
N ILE A 62 4.13 -4.85 -12.52
CA ILE A 62 2.71 -5.05 -12.85
C ILE A 62 1.82 -5.08 -11.60
N ASP A 63 2.33 -5.56 -10.47
CA ASP A 63 1.58 -5.66 -9.21
C ASP A 63 1.25 -4.29 -8.59
N ASP A 64 1.93 -3.22 -9.03
CA ASP A 64 1.60 -1.85 -8.62
C ASP A 64 0.36 -1.32 -9.36
N TYR A 65 -0.12 -2.02 -10.38
CA TYR A 65 -1.26 -1.63 -11.22
C TYR A 65 -2.44 -2.60 -11.14
N LEU A 66 -2.23 -3.83 -10.68
CA LEU A 66 -3.30 -4.82 -10.52
C LEU A 66 -4.08 -4.61 -9.21
N ILE A 67 -5.40 -4.76 -9.28
CA ILE A 67 -6.29 -4.74 -8.12
C ILE A 67 -6.77 -6.17 -7.83
N PRO A 68 -6.57 -6.71 -6.62
CA PRO A 68 -7.11 -8.01 -6.24
C PRO A 68 -8.63 -8.08 -6.44
N LEU A 69 -9.14 -9.19 -6.98
CA LEU A 69 -10.57 -9.30 -7.33
C LEU A 69 -11.49 -9.32 -6.11
N ASP A 70 -10.97 -9.71 -4.95
CA ASP A 70 -11.63 -9.78 -3.66
C ASP A 70 -11.70 -8.43 -2.93
N THR A 71 -11.07 -7.38 -3.49
CA THR A 71 -11.01 -6.04 -2.87
C THR A 71 -12.41 -5.50 -2.52
N TYR A 72 -13.43 -5.81 -3.32
CA TYR A 72 -14.79 -5.29 -3.17
C TYR A 72 -15.87 -6.39 -3.22
N ASP A 73 -15.58 -7.57 -2.66
CA ASP A 73 -16.54 -8.69 -2.65
C ASP A 73 -17.85 -8.38 -1.93
N GLU A 74 -17.85 -7.42 -1.00
CA GLU A 74 -19.06 -6.96 -0.29
C GLU A 74 -19.97 -6.03 -1.11
N PHE A 75 -19.52 -5.65 -2.31
CA PHE A 75 -20.19 -4.71 -3.21
C PHE A 75 -20.84 -5.40 -4.42
N SER A 76 -21.50 -4.61 -5.25
CA SER A 76 -22.20 -5.07 -6.45
C SER A 76 -21.25 -5.68 -7.48
N SER A 77 -21.80 -6.57 -8.30
CA SER A 77 -21.08 -7.18 -9.42
C SER A 77 -20.53 -6.16 -10.42
N ASN A 78 -21.05 -4.93 -10.44
CA ASN A 78 -20.62 -3.87 -11.35
C ASN A 78 -19.24 -3.33 -10.98
N ILE A 79 -18.94 -3.15 -9.69
CA ILE A 79 -17.60 -2.76 -9.23
C ILE A 79 -16.57 -3.83 -9.61
N ASN A 80 -16.90 -5.10 -9.37
CA ASN A 80 -16.06 -6.23 -9.76
C ASN A 80 -15.87 -6.33 -11.28
N LEU A 81 -16.86 -5.94 -12.08
CA LEU A 81 -16.73 -5.87 -13.53
C LEU A 81 -15.71 -4.80 -13.96
N GLU A 82 -15.71 -3.63 -13.33
CA GLU A 82 -14.75 -2.56 -13.61
C GLU A 82 -13.33 -2.97 -13.23
N ILE A 83 -13.13 -3.62 -12.09
CA ILE A 83 -11.82 -4.20 -11.73
C ILE A 83 -11.37 -5.22 -12.77
N LYS A 84 -12.25 -6.12 -13.21
CA LYS A 84 -11.92 -7.13 -14.24
C LYS A 84 -11.51 -6.48 -15.55
N LYS A 85 -12.20 -5.42 -15.98
CA LYS A 85 -11.86 -4.66 -17.19
C LYS A 85 -10.47 -4.00 -17.05
N HIS A 86 -10.23 -3.32 -15.94
CA HIS A 86 -8.93 -2.69 -15.63
C HIS A 86 -7.80 -3.73 -15.65
N ASN A 87 -7.92 -4.79 -14.86
CA ASN A 87 -6.90 -5.84 -14.78
C ASN A 87 -6.67 -6.54 -16.13
N ARG A 88 -7.71 -6.70 -16.95
CA ARG A 88 -7.56 -7.25 -18.30
C ARG A 88 -6.76 -6.31 -19.21
N TYR A 89 -7.00 -5.01 -19.10
CA TYR A 89 -6.22 -4.01 -19.82
C TYR A 89 -4.75 -4.03 -19.38
N ILE A 90 -4.47 -3.98 -18.07
CA ILE A 90 -3.12 -4.05 -17.50
C ILE A 90 -2.36 -5.31 -17.95
N LYS A 91 -3.02 -6.47 -17.94
CA LYS A 91 -2.41 -7.74 -18.37
C LYS A 91 -2.01 -7.80 -19.84
N ASN A 92 -2.54 -6.92 -20.69
CA ASN A 92 -2.19 -6.85 -22.10
C ASN A 92 -1.00 -5.91 -22.38
N ILE A 93 -0.47 -5.25 -21.35
CA ILE A 93 0.64 -4.32 -21.46
C ILE A 93 1.96 -5.06 -21.24
N ASP A 94 2.97 -4.71 -22.03
CA ASP A 94 4.30 -5.30 -21.92
C ASP A 94 5.14 -4.60 -20.83
N PHE A 95 5.04 -5.11 -19.60
CA PHE A 95 5.87 -4.66 -18.47
C PHE A 95 7.34 -5.15 -18.55
N SER A 96 7.69 -5.99 -19.53
CA SER A 96 9.09 -6.38 -19.76
C SER A 96 9.90 -5.30 -20.47
N LYS A 97 9.25 -4.22 -20.94
CA LYS A 97 9.92 -3.04 -21.48
C LYS A 97 10.50 -2.18 -20.34
N PRO A 98 11.82 -1.91 -20.32
CA PRO A 98 12.41 -1.07 -19.29
C PRO A 98 11.93 0.37 -19.43
N TYR A 99 11.77 1.05 -18.30
CA TYR A 99 11.50 2.50 -18.27
C TYR A 99 12.75 3.31 -17.95
N GLN A 100 13.83 2.66 -17.50
CA GLN A 100 15.09 3.31 -17.22
C GLN A 100 16.28 2.42 -17.54
N LEU A 101 17.35 3.02 -18.06
CA LEU A 101 18.69 2.45 -18.13
C LEU A 101 19.63 3.37 -17.35
N THR A 102 20.33 2.82 -16.38
CA THR A 102 21.40 3.51 -15.67
C THR A 102 22.72 2.86 -16.04
N LEU A 103 23.68 3.68 -16.47
CA LEU A 103 25.04 3.29 -16.82
C LEU A 103 25.99 4.03 -15.88
N PHE A 104 26.97 3.33 -15.33
CA PHE A 104 27.88 3.95 -14.38
C PHE A 104 29.28 3.34 -14.36
N THR A 105 30.23 4.13 -13.88
CA THR A 105 31.60 3.71 -13.59
C THR A 105 31.97 4.07 -12.15
N LEU A 106 32.98 3.39 -11.61
CA LEU A 106 33.61 3.75 -10.34
C LEU A 106 34.93 4.47 -10.63
N ASN A 107 35.00 5.75 -10.24
CA ASN A 107 36.22 6.56 -10.35
C ASN A 107 36.61 7.09 -8.98
N ASN A 108 37.76 6.67 -8.46
CA ASN A 108 38.29 7.08 -7.14
C ASN A 108 37.29 6.95 -5.99
N GLY A 109 36.49 5.88 -5.98
CA GLY A 109 35.47 5.64 -4.94
C GLY A 109 34.16 6.40 -5.14
N ILE A 110 34.04 7.20 -6.20
CA ILE A 110 32.83 7.92 -6.58
C ILE A 110 32.18 7.21 -7.75
N ILE A 111 30.87 6.99 -7.67
CA ILE A 111 30.08 6.48 -8.79
C ILE A 111 29.76 7.65 -9.70
N ILE A 112 30.11 7.52 -10.97
CA ILE A 112 29.74 8.49 -12.00
C ILE A 112 28.74 7.79 -12.91
N GLU A 113 27.54 8.33 -13.02
CA GLU A 113 26.44 7.68 -13.72
C GLU A 113 25.74 8.61 -14.70
N ILE A 114 25.12 8.02 -15.72
CA ILE A 114 24.06 8.63 -16.52
C ILE A 114 22.81 7.78 -16.38
N THR A 115 21.65 8.42 -16.50
CA THR A 115 20.36 7.75 -16.48
C THR A 115 19.54 8.20 -17.69
N LEU A 116 19.09 7.22 -18.47
CA LEU A 116 18.15 7.43 -19.56
C LEU A 116 16.78 6.89 -19.15
N SER A 117 15.74 7.70 -19.32
CA SER A 117 14.38 7.33 -18.93
C SER A 117 13.42 7.37 -20.13
N ASP A 118 12.52 6.39 -20.14
CA ASP A 118 11.37 6.29 -21.04
C ASP A 118 10.12 6.06 -20.18
N THR A 119 9.45 7.13 -19.78
CA THR A 119 8.21 7.04 -18.99
C THR A 119 7.02 6.69 -19.88
N TRP A 120 7.15 5.58 -20.63
CA TRP A 120 6.18 5.14 -21.62
C TRP A 120 4.79 4.88 -21.03
N ILE A 121 4.72 4.60 -19.72
CA ILE A 121 3.46 4.35 -19.01
C ILE A 121 2.64 5.65 -18.87
N ASP A 122 3.30 6.80 -18.72
CA ASP A 122 2.63 8.10 -18.59
C ASP A 122 1.85 8.45 -19.87
N GLY A 123 2.42 8.09 -21.03
CA GLY A 123 1.77 8.28 -22.32
C GLY A 123 0.60 7.34 -22.60
N MET A 124 0.38 6.32 -21.77
CA MET A 124 -0.74 5.37 -21.90
C MET A 124 -1.93 5.72 -20.99
N GLU A 125 -1.83 6.80 -20.20
CA GLU A 125 -2.87 7.26 -19.25
C GLU A 125 -3.33 6.15 -18.28
N ILE A 126 -2.40 5.27 -17.88
CA ILE A 126 -2.68 4.18 -16.96
C ILE A 126 -2.60 4.68 -15.52
N MET A 127 -3.61 4.35 -14.73
CA MET A 127 -3.62 4.61 -13.29
C MET A 127 -3.00 3.43 -12.53
N ASP A 128 -2.19 3.74 -11.52
CA ASP A 128 -1.78 2.75 -10.53
C ASP A 128 -2.98 2.21 -9.75
N LYS A 129 -2.78 1.10 -9.02
CA LYS A 129 -3.87 0.40 -8.33
C LYS A 129 -4.62 1.27 -7.33
N ASP A 130 -3.95 2.19 -6.63
CA ASP A 130 -4.56 2.97 -5.56
C ASP A 130 -5.31 4.18 -6.14
N SER A 131 -4.71 4.85 -7.14
CA SER A 131 -5.42 5.86 -7.93
C SER A 131 -6.67 5.26 -8.60
N LYS A 132 -6.57 4.04 -9.15
CA LYS A 132 -7.72 3.39 -9.79
C LYS A 132 -8.80 2.97 -8.80
N LYS A 133 -8.44 2.56 -7.58
CA LYS A 133 -9.42 2.31 -6.51
C LYS A 133 -10.19 3.58 -6.18
N SER A 134 -9.50 4.72 -6.04
CA SER A 134 -10.16 6.01 -5.79
C SER A 134 -11.17 6.36 -6.89
N ASP A 135 -10.79 6.21 -8.16
CA ASP A 135 -11.69 6.45 -9.31
C ASP A 135 -12.93 5.54 -9.28
N ILE A 136 -12.76 4.26 -8.90
CA ILE A 136 -13.89 3.34 -8.72
C ILE A 136 -14.77 3.79 -7.55
N GLU A 137 -14.19 4.15 -6.40
CA GLU A 137 -14.94 4.64 -5.24
C GLU A 137 -15.77 5.88 -5.58
N ASP A 138 -15.18 6.84 -6.29
CA ASP A 138 -15.86 8.06 -6.75
C ASP A 138 -16.98 7.74 -7.75
N LYS A 139 -16.73 6.83 -8.69
CA LYS A 139 -17.73 6.41 -9.69
C LYS A 139 -18.93 5.71 -9.06
N PHE A 140 -18.72 4.94 -7.99
CA PHE A 140 -19.76 4.20 -7.28
C PHE A 140 -20.09 4.81 -5.92
N PHE A 141 -19.88 6.12 -5.76
CA PHE A 141 -20.00 6.85 -4.49
C PHE A 141 -21.27 6.55 -3.70
N GLU A 142 -22.42 6.48 -4.37
CA GLU A 142 -23.70 6.16 -3.73
C GLU A 142 -23.71 4.77 -3.08
N GLU A 143 -23.16 3.77 -3.77
CA GLU A 143 -23.08 2.41 -3.25
C GLU A 143 -22.14 2.33 -2.03
N PHE A 144 -21.00 3.02 -2.11
CA PHE A 144 -20.07 3.16 -0.99
C PHE A 144 -20.71 3.87 0.20
N ASN A 145 -21.50 4.92 -0.02
CA ASN A 145 -22.23 5.62 1.03
C ASN A 145 -23.32 4.77 1.67
N ILE A 146 -24.10 4.04 0.87
CA ILE A 146 -25.12 3.11 1.38
C ILE A 146 -24.45 2.07 2.27
N LYS A 147 -23.38 1.41 1.80
CA LYS A 147 -22.63 0.44 2.61
C LYS A 147 -22.06 1.04 3.88
N LYS A 148 -21.53 2.26 3.81
CA LYS A 148 -21.03 2.99 4.98
C LYS A 148 -22.14 3.32 5.98
N LYS A 149 -23.34 3.65 5.49
CA LYS A 149 -24.53 3.89 6.31
C LYS A 149 -25.04 2.60 6.96
N GLU A 150 -25.18 1.52 6.19
CA GLU A 150 -25.55 0.19 6.70
C GLU A 150 -24.57 -0.26 7.79
N LYS A 151 -23.25 -0.14 7.55
CA LYS A 151 -22.22 -0.45 8.55
C LYS A 151 -22.39 0.39 9.83
N ARG A 152 -22.76 1.67 9.73
CA ARG A 152 -23.02 2.54 10.89
C ARG A 152 -24.29 2.15 11.63
N GLU A 153 -25.38 1.88 10.93
CA GLU A 153 -26.67 1.50 11.52
C GLU A 153 -26.57 0.14 12.22
N ASN A 154 -25.88 -0.83 11.60
CA ASN A 154 -25.57 -2.11 12.20
C ASN A 154 -24.68 -1.93 13.44
N ALA A 155 -23.64 -1.10 13.34
CA ALA A 155 -22.75 -0.84 14.48
C ALA A 155 -23.48 -0.19 15.66
N GLU A 156 -24.42 0.72 15.42
CA GLU A 156 -25.19 1.35 16.49
C GLU A 156 -26.18 0.35 17.12
N THR A 157 -26.84 -0.47 16.30
CA THR A 157 -27.72 -1.53 16.76
C THR A 157 -26.98 -2.55 17.63
N ASP A 158 -25.80 -2.98 17.16
CA ASP A 158 -24.95 -3.93 17.87
C ASP A 158 -24.37 -3.32 19.16
N LYS A 159 -24.02 -2.03 19.16
CA LYS A 159 -23.62 -1.30 20.38
C LYS A 159 -24.74 -1.24 21.40
N GLU A 160 -25.99 -1.02 20.99
CA GLU A 160 -27.12 -1.00 21.91
C GLU A 160 -27.47 -2.41 22.43
N GLU A 161 -27.34 -3.45 21.60
CA GLU A 161 -27.51 -4.85 22.03
C GLU A 161 -26.43 -5.23 23.07
N LEU A 162 -25.15 -4.96 22.76
CA LEU A 162 -24.03 -5.21 23.66
C LEU A 162 -24.17 -4.43 24.97
N LYS A 163 -24.60 -3.17 24.91
CA LYS A 163 -24.85 -2.35 26.10
C LYS A 163 -25.92 -2.97 27.01
N LYS A 164 -27.02 -3.45 26.43
CA LYS A 164 -28.07 -4.15 27.21
C LYS A 164 -27.54 -5.41 27.88
N ILE A 165 -26.71 -6.19 27.18
CA ILE A 165 -26.05 -7.37 27.75
C ILE A 165 -25.20 -6.97 28.97
N ILE A 166 -24.38 -5.94 28.83
CA ILE A 166 -23.48 -5.47 29.89
C ILE A 166 -24.25 -4.93 31.09
N LEU A 167 -25.28 -4.11 30.88
CA LEU A 167 -26.06 -3.51 31.96
C LEU A 167 -26.90 -4.52 32.74
N ASN A 168 -27.28 -5.63 32.09
CA ASN A 168 -28.01 -6.73 32.72
C ASN A 168 -27.10 -7.74 33.43
N ASP A 169 -25.78 -7.67 33.23
CA ASP A 169 -24.83 -8.54 33.92
C ASP A 169 -24.69 -8.13 35.40
N PRO A 170 -25.04 -9.01 36.36
CA PRO A 170 -24.88 -8.72 37.79
C PRO A 170 -23.44 -8.39 38.19
N GLU A 171 -22.45 -8.99 37.51
CA GLU A 171 -21.03 -8.78 37.80
C GLU A 171 -20.53 -7.40 37.38
N PHE A 172 -21.21 -6.76 36.42
CA PHE A 172 -20.84 -5.43 35.94
C PHE A 172 -20.83 -4.38 37.05
N SER A 173 -21.69 -4.55 38.07
CA SER A 173 -21.77 -3.68 39.25
C SER A 173 -20.46 -3.57 40.05
N TYR A 174 -19.59 -4.57 39.95
CA TYR A 174 -18.30 -4.62 40.64
C TYR A 174 -17.17 -3.93 39.86
N MET A 175 -17.40 -3.57 38.59
CA MET A 175 -16.38 -3.02 37.68
C MET A 175 -16.18 -1.50 37.85
N LYS A 176 -15.80 -1.08 39.07
CA LYS A 176 -15.68 0.33 39.45
C LYS A 176 -14.46 1.05 38.81
N ASN A 177 -13.40 0.30 38.50
CA ASN A 177 -12.18 0.82 37.88
C ASN A 177 -12.23 0.66 36.35
N GLN A 178 -11.75 1.67 35.61
CA GLN A 178 -11.64 1.66 34.14
C GLN A 178 -10.87 0.44 33.61
N TYR A 179 -9.78 0.03 34.27
CA TYR A 179 -9.04 -1.17 33.90
C TYR A 179 -9.92 -2.42 33.98
N LEU A 180 -10.66 -2.60 35.08
CA LEU A 180 -11.56 -3.74 35.27
C LEU A 180 -12.70 -3.76 34.24
N ARG A 181 -13.21 -2.59 33.84
CA ARG A 181 -14.23 -2.50 32.78
C ARG A 181 -13.68 -2.92 31.42
N ASN A 182 -12.46 -2.51 31.08
CA ASN A 182 -11.82 -2.91 29.83
C ASN A 182 -11.53 -4.41 29.81
N GLU A 183 -10.99 -4.96 30.90
CA GLU A 183 -10.76 -6.40 31.06
C GLU A 183 -12.07 -7.20 30.98
N TYR A 184 -13.13 -6.72 31.61
CA TYR A 184 -14.45 -7.32 31.55
C TYR A 184 -14.95 -7.39 30.10
N LEU A 185 -14.93 -6.28 29.35
CA LEU A 185 -15.39 -6.29 27.96
C LEU A 185 -14.51 -7.19 27.07
N ASN A 186 -13.19 -7.17 27.25
CA ASN A 186 -12.29 -8.06 26.53
C ASN A 186 -12.64 -9.54 26.76
N LYS A 187 -12.88 -9.94 28.02
CA LYS A 187 -13.31 -11.31 28.35
C LYS A 187 -14.69 -11.63 27.78
N LEU A 188 -15.64 -10.70 27.87
CA LEU A 188 -16.98 -10.87 27.32
C LEU A 188 -16.91 -11.17 25.81
N LEU A 189 -16.14 -10.39 25.06
CA LEU A 189 -15.96 -10.54 23.60
C LEU A 189 -15.28 -11.86 23.18
N LEU A 190 -14.60 -12.54 24.11
CA LEU A 190 -13.99 -13.86 23.88
C LEU A 190 -14.97 -15.02 24.14
N THR A 191 -16.12 -14.76 24.74
CA THR A 191 -17.15 -15.77 25.02
C THR A 191 -17.90 -16.18 23.75
N ASN A 192 -18.36 -17.44 23.70
CA ASN A 192 -19.18 -17.96 22.60
C ASN A 192 -20.41 -17.07 22.33
N GLY A 193 -20.59 -16.66 21.08
CA GLY A 193 -21.70 -15.79 20.65
C GLY A 193 -21.42 -14.28 20.76
N MET A 194 -20.40 -13.86 21.49
CA MET A 194 -20.03 -12.43 21.65
C MET A 194 -18.97 -11.97 20.65
N SER A 195 -18.32 -12.90 19.95
CA SER A 195 -17.31 -12.59 18.93
C SER A 195 -17.85 -11.72 17.80
N LYS A 196 -19.18 -11.73 17.56
CA LYS A 196 -19.87 -10.90 16.58
C LYS A 196 -19.73 -9.40 16.85
N TYR A 197 -19.43 -8.98 18.07
CA TYR A 197 -19.28 -7.57 18.44
C TYR A 197 -17.84 -7.05 18.38
N LYS A 198 -16.84 -7.91 18.13
CA LYS A 198 -15.42 -7.52 18.16
C LYS A 198 -15.12 -6.36 17.20
N TYR A 199 -15.72 -6.37 16.02
CA TYR A 199 -15.51 -5.36 14.98
C TYR A 199 -15.86 -3.93 15.44
N LEU A 200 -16.73 -3.77 16.46
CA LEU A 200 -17.09 -2.46 17.01
C LEU A 200 -15.90 -1.75 17.67
N PHE A 201 -14.84 -2.49 17.99
CA PHE A 201 -13.72 -2.05 18.81
C PHE A 201 -12.36 -2.17 18.11
N ASP A 202 -12.36 -2.44 16.80
CA ASP A 202 -11.16 -2.37 15.97
C ASP A 202 -10.65 -0.91 15.93
N GLY A 203 -9.37 -0.69 16.26
CA GLY A 203 -8.80 0.65 16.29
C GLY A 203 -7.53 0.81 17.11
N GLY A 204 -7.13 2.06 17.31
CA GLY A 204 -5.89 2.43 17.98
C GLY A 204 -5.85 2.06 19.47
N TYR A 205 -4.64 1.79 19.95
CA TYR A 205 -4.35 1.48 21.34
C TYR A 205 -3.67 2.67 22.03
N ASP A 206 -4.02 2.92 23.28
CA ASP A 206 -3.30 3.85 24.18
C ASP A 206 -2.80 3.06 25.39
N ARG A 207 -1.48 3.01 25.56
CA ARG A 207 -0.81 2.27 26.66
C ARG A 207 -1.30 0.81 26.80
N GLY A 208 -1.51 0.14 25.67
CA GLY A 208 -1.97 -1.26 25.62
C GLY A 208 -3.47 -1.48 25.81
N LEU A 209 -4.27 -0.40 25.93
CA LEU A 209 -5.73 -0.47 26.01
C LEU A 209 -6.35 -0.03 24.68
N SER A 210 -7.35 -0.77 24.20
CA SER A 210 -8.15 -0.33 23.03
C SER A 210 -8.90 0.95 23.40
N MET A 211 -8.60 2.04 22.68
CA MET A 211 -9.26 3.34 22.89
C MET A 211 -10.78 3.27 22.63
N PRO A 212 -11.26 2.59 21.58
CA PRO A 212 -12.69 2.35 21.40
C PRO A 212 -13.38 1.68 22.60
N ILE A 213 -12.77 0.64 23.18
CA ILE A 213 -13.31 -0.08 24.35
C ILE A 213 -13.41 0.88 25.55
N LYS A 214 -12.33 1.63 25.82
CA LYS A 214 -12.27 2.58 26.93
C LYS A 214 -13.43 3.58 26.90
N PHE A 215 -13.61 4.27 25.77
CA PHE A 215 -14.67 5.29 25.65
C PHE A 215 -16.06 4.68 25.75
N TYR A 216 -16.28 3.52 25.13
CA TYR A 216 -17.57 2.84 25.17
C TYR A 216 -17.92 2.39 26.61
N MET A 217 -16.98 1.77 27.32
CA MET A 217 -17.21 1.27 28.68
C MET A 217 -17.38 2.38 29.72
N ASP A 218 -16.67 3.51 29.56
CA ASP A 218 -16.86 4.66 30.45
C ASP A 218 -18.27 5.26 30.29
N ARG A 219 -18.76 5.37 29.05
CA ARG A 219 -20.14 5.82 28.78
C ARG A 219 -21.17 4.87 29.39
N ILE A 220 -21.02 3.56 29.21
CA ILE A 220 -21.93 2.57 29.83
C ILE A 220 -21.91 2.68 31.36
N TRP A 221 -20.73 2.88 31.97
CA TRP A 221 -20.62 3.02 33.41
C TRP A 221 -21.27 4.29 33.95
N GLU A 222 -21.20 5.40 33.21
CA GLU A 222 -21.94 6.62 33.52
C GLU A 222 -23.44 6.38 33.52
N GLU A 223 -23.97 5.78 32.45
CA GLU A 223 -25.39 5.45 32.32
C GLU A 223 -25.86 4.48 33.43
N TYR A 224 -25.03 3.48 33.78
CA TYR A 224 -25.30 2.58 34.90
C TYR A 224 -25.45 3.35 36.23
N ARG A 225 -24.51 4.26 36.54
CA ARG A 225 -24.56 5.06 37.77
C ARG A 225 -25.77 5.99 37.80
N GLU A 226 -26.15 6.58 36.67
CA GLU A 226 -27.35 7.41 36.57
C GLU A 226 -28.63 6.58 36.80
N SER A 227 -28.70 5.37 36.25
CA SER A 227 -29.85 4.48 36.44
C SER A 227 -30.08 4.06 37.89
N LYS A 228 -29.01 4.02 38.71
CA LYS A 228 -29.07 3.72 40.16
C LYS A 228 -29.37 4.91 41.04
N ARG A 229 -29.32 6.14 40.51
CA ARG A 229 -29.65 7.38 41.23
C ARG A 229 -31.12 7.79 41.07
N LYS A 230 -31.82 7.23 40.08
CA LYS A 230 -33.27 7.35 39.88
C LYS A 230 -34.01 6.28 40.68
#